data_AF-A0A9E2YDD2-F1
#
_entry.id   AF-A0A9E2YDD2-F1
#
_cell.length_a   1.000
_cell.length_b   1.000
_cell.length_c   1.000
_cell.angle_alpha   90.00
_cell.angle_beta   90.00
_cell.angle_gamma   90.00
#
_symmetry.space_group_name_H-M   'P 1'
#
loop_
_entity.id
_entity.type
_entity.pdbx_description
1 polymer ?
#
loop_
_entity_poly.entity_id
_entity_poly.type
_entity_poly.pdbx_seq_one_letter_code
_entity_poly.pdbx_strand_id
1 'polypeptide(L)'
;MLDRGHVFRRAFSWLPAQFASQSDAPVGAPRQFGSTEHLSVEAIAAFVDGELRMNAHLRAAHHLSLCAQCAAEVEDQSRARAALRDSCPIRIPSTLLGMLADIPYGTPDDPTGQLPDRFAERDGRQQRKRR
;
A
#
# COMPACT_ATOMS: atom_id res chain seq x y z
N MET A 1 -24.38 -42.73 45.70
CA MET A 1 -22.98 -42.87 45.26
C MET A 1 -22.74 -41.87 44.16
N LEU A 2 -21.65 -41.11 44.27
CA LEU A 2 -21.46 -39.80 43.63
C LEU A 2 -21.30 -39.84 42.09
N ASP A 3 -21.90 -38.80 41.51
CA ASP A 3 -21.75 -38.29 40.14
C ASP A 3 -20.27 -37.99 39.82
N ARG A 4 -19.82 -38.37 38.61
CA ARG A 4 -18.41 -38.34 38.21
C ARG A 4 -18.23 -37.47 36.95
N GLY A 5 -18.59 -36.20 37.06
CA GLY A 5 -18.16 -35.13 36.16
C GLY A 5 -17.35 -34.07 36.91
N HIS A 6 -16.46 -33.37 36.21
CA HIS A 6 -15.79 -32.12 36.64
C HIS A 6 -14.45 -32.21 37.40
N VAL A 7 -13.40 -32.73 36.76
CA VAL A 7 -12.01 -32.44 37.20
C VAL A 7 -11.06 -32.15 36.03
N PHE A 8 -11.41 -31.21 35.15
CA PHE A 8 -10.44 -30.63 34.19
C PHE A 8 -10.68 -29.14 33.90
N ARG A 9 -11.01 -28.33 34.92
CA ARG A 9 -11.04 -26.87 34.79
C ARG A 9 -10.49 -26.17 36.04
N ARG A 10 -9.19 -26.30 36.31
CA ARG A 10 -8.55 -25.43 37.32
C ARG A 10 -7.03 -25.33 37.16
N ALA A 11 -6.55 -24.79 36.04
CA ALA A 11 -5.12 -24.50 35.90
C ALA A 11 -4.78 -23.19 35.15
N PHE A 12 -5.75 -22.31 34.89
CA PHE A 12 -5.52 -21.03 34.21
C PHE A 12 -6.34 -19.86 34.76
N SER A 13 -6.50 -19.77 36.10
CA SER A 13 -7.28 -18.69 36.74
C SER A 13 -6.45 -17.46 37.17
N TRP A 14 -5.20 -17.33 36.71
CA TRP A 14 -4.29 -16.25 37.11
C TRP A 14 -3.90 -15.29 35.96
N LEU A 15 -4.49 -15.45 34.77
CA LEU A 15 -4.30 -14.49 33.68
C LEU A 15 -5.44 -13.46 33.70
N PRO A 16 -5.13 -12.14 33.65
CA PRO A 16 -6.15 -11.10 33.57
C PRO A 16 -7.08 -11.34 32.37
N ALA A 17 -8.39 -11.36 32.60
CA ALA A 17 -9.41 -11.68 31.59
C ALA A 17 -9.37 -10.76 30.35
N GLN A 18 -8.68 -9.62 30.44
CA GLN A 18 -8.50 -8.66 29.33
C GLN A 18 -7.70 -9.21 28.13
N PHE A 19 -7.04 -10.38 28.24
CA PHE A 19 -6.31 -11.00 27.12
C PHE A 19 -7.04 -12.20 26.49
N ALA A 20 -8.21 -12.60 27.01
CA ALA A 20 -9.00 -13.65 26.38
C ALA A 20 -9.73 -13.06 25.16
N SER A 21 -9.33 -13.48 23.96
CA SER A 21 -10.06 -13.19 22.72
C SER A 21 -11.45 -13.82 22.81
N GLN A 22 -12.45 -13.03 23.23
CA GLN A 22 -13.85 -13.46 23.26
C GLN A 22 -14.43 -13.40 21.85
N SER A 23 -14.05 -14.36 21.01
CA SER A 23 -14.84 -14.67 19.82
C SER A 23 -15.86 -15.74 20.21
N ASP A 24 -17.10 -15.33 20.46
CA ASP A 24 -18.25 -16.23 20.72
C ASP A 24 -18.82 -16.83 19.40
N ALA A 25 -17.99 -16.83 18.35
CA ALA A 25 -18.38 -17.28 17.02
C ALA A 25 -18.41 -18.82 16.98
N PRO A 26 -19.41 -19.43 16.34
CA PRO A 26 -19.48 -20.89 16.22
C PRO A 26 -18.26 -21.42 15.46
N VAL A 27 -17.81 -22.62 15.83
CA VAL A 27 -16.65 -23.27 15.21
C VAL A 27 -16.89 -23.39 13.69
N GLY A 28 -16.09 -22.68 12.90
CA GLY A 28 -16.20 -22.64 11.43
C GLY A 28 -16.77 -21.34 10.87
N ALA A 29 -17.27 -20.42 11.69
CA ALA A 29 -17.61 -19.07 11.23
C ALA A 29 -16.34 -18.30 10.82
N PRO A 30 -16.39 -17.51 9.72
CA PRO A 30 -15.26 -16.69 9.32
C PRO A 30 -14.89 -15.71 10.44
N ARG A 31 -13.59 -15.55 10.67
CA ARG A 31 -13.08 -14.59 11.65
C ARG A 31 -13.58 -13.19 11.29
N GLN A 32 -14.25 -12.54 12.24
CA GLN A 32 -14.61 -11.14 12.12
C GLN A 32 -13.43 -10.29 12.58
N PHE A 33 -13.12 -9.25 11.82
CA PHE A 33 -12.06 -8.30 12.15
C PHE A 33 -12.68 -7.01 12.67
N GLY A 34 -12.09 -6.44 13.71
CA GLY A 34 -12.44 -5.08 14.14
C GLY A 34 -11.89 -4.03 13.17
N SER A 35 -12.45 -2.82 13.17
CA SER A 35 -12.05 -1.72 12.27
C SER A 35 -10.55 -1.39 12.30
N THR A 36 -9.86 -1.63 13.42
CA THR A 36 -8.42 -1.36 13.59
C THR A 36 -7.53 -2.58 13.30
N GLU A 37 -8.11 -3.75 13.03
CA GLU A 37 -7.36 -4.97 12.74
C GLU A 37 -7.08 -5.17 11.24
N HIS A 38 -7.65 -4.32 10.39
CA HIS A 38 -7.41 -4.29 8.95
C HIS A 38 -6.03 -3.72 8.62
N LEU A 39 -5.51 -4.08 7.44
CA LEU A 39 -4.31 -3.46 6.91
C LEU A 39 -4.54 -1.95 6.70
N SER A 40 -3.52 -1.14 7.01
CA SER A 40 -3.58 0.28 6.68
C SER A 40 -3.54 0.48 5.16
N VAL A 41 -4.08 1.61 4.70
CA VAL A 41 -4.05 1.98 3.27
C VAL A 41 -2.62 1.99 2.72
N GLU A 42 -1.66 2.48 3.51
CA GLU A 42 -0.24 2.46 3.15
C GLU A 42 0.31 1.04 3.00
N ALA A 43 -0.08 0.12 3.89
CA ALA A 43 0.35 -1.28 3.80
C ALA A 43 -0.24 -1.99 2.58
N ILE A 44 -1.47 -1.66 2.19
CA ILE A 44 -2.11 -2.17 0.97
C ILE A 44 -1.37 -1.67 -0.27
N ALA A 45 -1.10 -0.36 -0.35
CA ALA A 45 -0.34 0.22 -1.46
C ALA A 45 1.05 -0.43 -1.59
N ALA A 46 1.80 -0.49 -0.49
CA ALA A 46 3.12 -1.12 -0.47
C ALA A 46 3.09 -2.62 -0.80
N PHE A 47 2.01 -3.34 -0.45
CA PHE A 47 1.83 -4.73 -0.83
C PHE A 47 1.63 -4.88 -2.35
N VAL A 48 0.76 -4.07 -2.94
CA VAL A 48 0.43 -4.08 -4.38
C VAL A 48 1.64 -3.67 -5.23
N ASP A 49 2.43 -2.70 -4.77
CA ASP A 49 3.64 -2.25 -5.46
C ASP A 49 4.84 -3.18 -5.23
N GLY A 50 4.75 -4.11 -4.29
CA GLY A 50 5.82 -5.07 -3.97
C GLY A 50 6.96 -4.47 -3.15
N GLU A 51 6.70 -3.40 -2.42
CA GLU A 51 7.70 -2.63 -1.66
C GLU A 51 7.83 -3.09 -0.20
N LEU A 52 6.95 -3.98 0.26
CA LEU A 52 7.07 -4.56 1.60
C LEU A 52 8.28 -5.50 1.70
N ARG A 53 9.02 -5.38 2.82
CA ARG A 53 10.03 -6.38 3.18
C ARG A 53 9.37 -7.76 3.35
N MET A 54 10.14 -8.83 3.10
CA MET A 54 9.66 -10.23 3.10
C MET A 54 8.78 -10.58 4.31
N ASN A 55 9.20 -10.26 5.53
CA ASN A 55 8.42 -10.55 6.75
C ASN A 55 7.06 -9.82 6.78
N ALA A 56 7.01 -8.57 6.34
CA ALA A 56 5.77 -7.80 6.27
C ALA A 56 4.86 -8.32 5.16
N HIS A 57 5.44 -8.68 4.01
CA HIS A 57 4.72 -9.29 2.89
C HIS A 57 4.03 -10.60 3.31
N LEU A 58 4.73 -11.51 3.98
CA LEU A 58 4.15 -12.78 4.46
C LEU A 58 3.00 -12.56 5.46
N ARG A 59 3.15 -11.59 6.37
CA ARG A 59 2.09 -11.23 7.32
C ARG A 59 0.86 -10.64 6.62
N ALA A 60 1.07 -9.77 5.63
CA ALA A 60 -0.01 -9.22 4.83
C ALA A 60 -0.71 -10.32 4.04
N ALA A 61 0.04 -11.18 3.32
CA ALA A 61 -0.52 -12.30 2.56
C ALA A 61 -1.35 -13.24 3.44
N HIS A 62 -0.85 -13.58 4.64
CA HIS A 62 -1.61 -14.35 5.61
C HIS A 62 -2.90 -13.62 6.03
N HIS A 63 -2.85 -12.32 6.32
CA HIS A 63 -4.05 -11.54 6.65
C HIS A 63 -5.07 -11.54 5.49
N LEU A 64 -4.63 -11.37 4.25
CA LEU A 64 -5.50 -11.38 3.06
C LEU A 64 -6.22 -12.73 2.89
N SER A 65 -5.57 -13.85 3.26
CA SER A 65 -6.22 -15.17 3.23
C SER A 65 -7.38 -15.32 4.23
N LEU A 66 -7.42 -14.46 5.25
CA LEU A 66 -8.43 -14.49 6.32
C LEU A 66 -9.44 -13.36 6.21
N CYS A 67 -9.08 -12.21 5.63
CA CYS A 67 -9.89 -11.00 5.59
C CYS A 67 -10.30 -10.65 4.15
N ALA A 68 -11.56 -10.94 3.80
CA ALA A 68 -12.11 -10.64 2.48
C ALA A 68 -12.16 -9.14 2.16
N GLN A 69 -12.32 -8.27 3.16
CA GLN A 69 -12.34 -6.82 2.95
C GLN A 69 -10.98 -6.30 2.48
N CYS A 70 -9.89 -6.66 3.18
CA CYS A 70 -8.55 -6.25 2.75
C CYS A 70 -8.16 -6.88 1.41
N ALA A 71 -8.62 -8.10 1.12
CA ALA A 71 -8.44 -8.71 -0.19
C ALA A 71 -9.11 -7.89 -1.31
N ALA A 72 -10.34 -7.42 -1.09
CA ALA A 72 -11.03 -6.55 -2.04
C ALA A 72 -10.30 -5.22 -2.26
N GLU A 73 -9.81 -4.58 -1.18
CA GLU A 73 -9.05 -3.34 -1.28
C GLU A 73 -7.72 -3.50 -2.06
N VAL A 74 -7.04 -4.64 -1.90
CA VAL A 74 -5.84 -4.98 -2.68
C VAL A 74 -6.16 -5.15 -4.17
N GLU A 75 -7.29 -5.78 -4.51
CA GLU A 75 -7.72 -5.93 -5.91
C GLU A 75 -8.08 -4.59 -6.55
N ASP A 76 -8.77 -3.72 -5.81
CA ASP A 76 -9.12 -2.37 -6.28
C ASP A 76 -7.86 -1.53 -6.55
N GLN A 77 -6.88 -1.56 -5.64
CA GLN A 77 -5.59 -0.88 -5.84
C GLN A 77 -4.78 -1.48 -6.99
N SER A 78 -4.78 -2.81 -7.13
CA SER A 78 -4.11 -3.51 -8.24
C SER A 78 -4.71 -3.13 -9.59
N ARG A 79 -6.04 -3.02 -9.67
CA ARG A 79 -6.77 -2.55 -10.85
C ARG A 79 -6.42 -1.10 -11.18
N ALA A 80 -6.39 -0.22 -10.19
CA ALA A 80 -5.99 1.17 -10.37
C ALA A 80 -4.56 1.28 -10.91
N ARG A 81 -3.63 0.51 -10.35
CA ARG A 81 -2.23 0.43 -10.82
C ARG A 81 -2.13 -0.07 -12.26
N ALA A 82 -2.89 -1.11 -12.62
CA ALA A 82 -2.93 -1.62 -13.99
C ALA A 82 -3.44 -0.54 -14.96
N ALA A 83 -4.54 0.14 -14.62
CA ALA A 83 -5.09 1.22 -15.43
C ALA A 83 -4.09 2.38 -15.64
N LEU A 84 -3.29 2.73 -14.63
CA LEU A 84 -2.23 3.74 -14.77
C LEU A 84 -1.09 3.27 -15.67
N ARG A 85 -0.69 2.00 -15.57
CA ARG A 85 0.36 1.43 -16.45
C ARG A 85 -0.09 1.32 -17.91
N ASP A 86 -1.37 1.06 -18.12
CA ASP A 86 -1.97 0.98 -19.45
C ASP A 86 -2.33 2.36 -20.01
N SER A 87 -2.28 3.41 -19.18
CA SER A 87 -2.48 4.78 -19.64
C SER A 87 -1.31 5.22 -20.53
N CYS A 88 -1.62 5.95 -21.61
CA CYS A 88 -0.73 6.30 -22.72
C CYS A 88 0.74 6.59 -22.30
N PRO A 89 1.74 6.13 -23.06
CA PRO A 89 3.15 6.36 -22.73
C PRO A 89 3.46 7.84 -22.53
N ILE A 90 4.12 8.14 -21.42
CA ILE A 90 4.64 9.49 -21.14
C ILE A 90 5.72 9.79 -22.18
N ARG A 91 5.45 10.74 -23.09
CA ARG A 91 6.43 11.17 -24.08
C ARG A 91 7.40 12.16 -23.44
N ILE A 92 8.66 11.76 -23.33
CA ILE A 92 9.73 12.66 -22.87
C ILE A 92 10.04 13.70 -23.97
N PRO A 93 10.06 15.01 -23.66
CA PRO A 93 10.48 16.03 -24.61
C PRO A 93 11.95 15.84 -25.04
N SER A 94 12.23 15.94 -26.35
CA SER A 94 13.60 15.78 -26.89
C SER A 94 14.60 16.78 -26.32
N THR A 95 14.13 17.98 -25.97
CA THR A 95 14.94 19.02 -25.33
C THR A 95 15.43 18.57 -23.94
N LEU A 96 14.58 17.92 -23.16
CA LEU A 96 14.93 17.41 -21.84
C LEU A 96 15.91 16.23 -21.95
N LEU A 97 15.72 15.34 -22.92
CA LEU A 97 16.71 14.29 -23.21
C LEU A 97 18.08 14.86 -23.58
N GLY A 98 18.12 15.92 -24.39
CA GLY A 98 19.37 16.62 -24.73
C GLY A 98 20.06 17.18 -23.49
N MET A 99 19.32 17.87 -22.62
CA MET A 99 19.88 18.41 -21.37
C MET A 99 20.36 17.31 -20.40
N LEU A 100 19.61 16.22 -20.27
CA LEU A 100 20.00 15.09 -19.42
C LEU A 100 21.26 14.38 -19.93
N ALA A 101 21.42 14.27 -21.26
CA ALA A 101 22.61 13.70 -21.88
C ALA A 101 23.87 14.56 -21.67
N ASP A 102 23.69 15.85 -21.39
CA ASP A 102 24.80 16.81 -21.21
C ASP A 102 25.33 16.87 -19.76
N ILE A 103 24.62 16.27 -18.79
CA ILE A 103 24.99 16.25 -17.36
C ILE A 103 26.46 15.80 -17.13
N PRO A 104 26.98 14.75 -17.77
CA PRO A 104 28.36 14.32 -17.55
C PRO A 104 29.42 15.32 -18.03
N TYR A 105 29.04 16.28 -18.88
CA TYR A 105 29.95 17.23 -19.53
C TYR A 105 29.88 18.64 -18.93
N GLY A 106 28.96 18.89 -18.00
CA GLY A 106 28.85 20.17 -17.30
C GLY A 106 30.06 20.44 -16.41
N THR A 107 30.82 21.48 -16.70
CA THR A 107 31.89 21.97 -15.82
C THR A 107 31.30 22.75 -14.64
N PRO A 108 31.75 22.52 -13.39
CA PRO A 108 31.17 23.17 -12.20
C PRO A 108 31.43 24.69 -12.08
N ASP A 109 32.19 25.31 -12.98
CA ASP A 109 32.63 26.71 -12.88
C ASP A 109 32.14 27.59 -14.06
N ASP A 110 30.82 27.71 -14.26
CA ASP A 110 30.26 28.86 -14.99
C ASP A 110 29.09 29.48 -14.20
N PRO A 111 29.28 30.66 -13.56
CA PRO A 111 28.21 31.36 -12.86
C PRO A 111 27.14 31.94 -13.80
N THR A 112 27.29 31.73 -15.11
CA THR A 112 26.34 32.15 -16.16
C THR A 112 25.65 30.97 -16.85
N GLY A 113 25.67 29.78 -16.23
CA GLY A 113 24.90 28.61 -16.66
C GLY A 113 23.42 28.92 -16.79
N GLN A 114 23.05 29.49 -17.94
CA GLN A 114 21.70 29.86 -18.33
C GLN A 114 20.91 28.56 -18.41
N LEU A 115 20.36 28.12 -17.28
CA LEU A 115 19.10 27.41 -17.27
C LEU A 115 18.17 28.34 -18.03
N PRO A 116 17.81 28.06 -19.29
CA PRO A 116 16.87 28.93 -19.95
C PRO A 116 15.59 28.80 -19.12
N ASP A 117 15.08 29.95 -18.67
CA ASP A 117 13.78 30.14 -18.03
C ASP A 117 12.65 29.75 -18.99
N ARG A 118 12.63 28.46 -19.36
CA ARG A 118 11.80 27.87 -20.41
C ARG A 118 10.69 26.99 -19.83
N PHE A 119 10.75 26.71 -18.53
CA PHE A 119 9.69 25.98 -17.83
C PHE A 119 8.48 26.87 -17.50
N ALA A 120 8.59 28.20 -17.58
CA ALA A 120 7.50 29.12 -17.25
C ALA A 120 6.49 29.38 -18.39
N GLU A 121 6.83 29.14 -19.67
CA GLU A 121 6.03 29.71 -20.78
C GLU A 121 5.03 28.76 -21.47
N ARG A 122 4.94 27.48 -21.07
CA ARG A 122 4.09 26.50 -21.81
C ARG A 122 2.70 26.24 -21.23
N ASP A 123 2.38 26.75 -20.04
CA ASP A 123 1.07 26.49 -19.42
C ASP A 123 -0.05 27.41 -19.93
N GLY A 124 0.28 28.60 -20.44
CA GLY A 124 -0.72 29.60 -20.84
C GLY A 124 -1.44 29.35 -22.18
N ARG A 125 -0.97 28.43 -23.03
CA ARG A 125 -1.53 28.24 -24.40
C ARG A 125 -2.54 27.10 -24.52
N GLN A 126 -2.62 26.18 -23.56
CA GLN A 126 -3.53 25.02 -23.63
C GLN A 126 -4.90 25.26 -22.96
N GLN A 127 -5.01 26.22 -22.03
CA GLN A 127 -6.28 26.54 -21.35
C GLN A 127 -7.28 27.31 -22.22
N ARG A 128 -6.86 27.90 -23.35
CA ARG A 128 -7.72 28.74 -24.21
C ARG A 128 -8.54 27.99 -25.27
N LYS A 129 -8.55 26.65 -25.30
CA LYS A 129 -9.28 25.86 -26.31
C LYS A 129 -10.19 24.75 -25.74
N ARG A 130 -10.74 24.95 -24.55
CA ARG A 130 -11.89 24.17 -24.06
C ARG A 130 -12.98 25.14 -23.63
N ARG A 131 -13.78 25.56 -24.59
CA ARG A 131 -15.05 26.24 -24.40
C ARG A 131 -16.08 25.56 -25.29
#